data_AF-K9SEN2-F1
#
_entry.id   AF-K9SEN2-F1
#
_cell.length_a   1.000
_cell.length_b   1.000
_cell.length_c   1.000
_cell.angle_alpha   90.00
_cell.angle_beta   90.00
_cell.angle_gamma   90.00
#
_symmetry.space_group_name_H-M   'P 1'
#
loop_
_entity.id
_entity.type
_entity.pdbx_description
1 polymer ?
#
loop_
_entity_poly.entity_id
_entity_poly.type
_entity_poly.pdbx_seq_one_letter_code
_entity_poly.pdbx_strand_id
1 'polypeptide(L)' 'MDYSELFLLRRLRSHNFSALAIDTIESVFRKRGEGKMLTRAELELLDTVVISLERIECDRVTA' A
#
# COMPACT_ATOMS: atom_id res chain seq x y z
N MET A 1 2.54 -3.69 -13.73
CA MET A 1 2.05 -2.93 -12.58
C MET A 1 0.60 -2.59 -12.87
N ASP A 2 -0.31 -3.14 -12.07
CA ASP A 2 -1.75 -3.05 -12.29
C ASP A 2 -2.29 -1.67 -11.87
N TYR A 3 -3.46 -1.28 -12.38
CA TYR A 3 -4.08 0.02 -12.06
C TYR A 3 -4.35 0.19 -10.55
N SER A 4 -4.70 -0.89 -9.85
CA SER A 4 -4.92 -0.90 -8.40
C SER A 4 -3.63 -0.62 -7.61
N GLU A 5 -2.48 -1.09 -8.08
CA GLU A 5 -1.18 -0.86 -7.44
C GLU A 5 -0.77 0.62 -7.53
N LEU A 6 -0.95 1.22 -8.71
CA LEU A 6 -0.72 2.66 -8.92
C LEU A 6 -1.66 3.52 -8.07
N PHE A 7 -2.91 3.12 -7.91
CA PHE A 7 -3.88 3.81 -7.08
C PHE A 7 -3.46 3.81 -5.61
N LEU A 8 -3.03 2.66 -5.08
CA LEU A 8 -2.57 2.53 -3.69
C LEU A 8 -1.37 3.44 -3.41
N LEU A 9 -0.36 3.47 -4.31
CA LEU A 9 0.82 4.33 -4.17
C LEU A 9 0.45 5.82 -4.14
N ARG A 10 -0.49 6.24 -4.99
CA ARG A 10 -0.97 7.63 -5.00
C ARG A 10 -1.69 7.98 -3.70
N ARG A 11 -2.53 7.09 -3.18
CA ARG A 11 -3.22 7.26 -1.89
C ARG A 11 -2.22 7.39 -0.75
N LEU A 12 -1.25 6.48 -0.66
CA LEU A 12 -0.18 6.53 0.35
C LEU A 12 0.55 7.88 0.37
N ARG A 13 0.93 8.37 -0.81
CA ARG A 13 1.57 9.69 -0.96
C ARG A 13 0.64 10.83 -0.55
N SER A 14 -0.65 10.78 -0.90
CA SER A 14 -1.62 11.82 -0.52
C SER A 14 -1.90 11.92 0.98
N HIS A 15 -1.65 10.84 1.71
CA HIS A 15 -1.84 10.76 3.17
C HIS A 15 -0.54 10.89 3.94
N ASN A 16 0.56 11.34 3.30
CA ASN A 16 1.87 11.54 3.94
C ASN A 16 2.42 10.29 4.66
N PHE A 17 2.16 9.09 4.13
CA PHE A 17 2.82 7.89 4.63
C PHE A 17 4.34 8.01 4.52
N SER A 18 5.07 7.31 5.40
CA SER A 18 6.53 7.37 5.39
C SER A 18 7.10 6.92 4.05
N ALA A 19 8.18 7.57 3.61
CA ALA A 19 8.90 7.17 2.39
C ALA A 19 9.28 5.68 2.43
N LEU A 20 9.71 5.19 3.60
CA LEU A 20 10.02 3.79 3.82
C LEU A 20 8.82 2.85 3.55
N ALA A 21 7.62 3.23 3.98
CA ALA A 21 6.42 2.43 3.71
C ALA A 21 6.08 2.40 2.21
N ILE A 22 6.17 3.56 1.54
CA ILE A 22 5.94 3.65 0.09
C ILE A 22 6.96 2.79 -0.68
N ASP A 23 8.26 2.92 -0.35
CA ASP A 23 9.33 2.14 -0.97
C ASP A 23 9.15 0.64 -0.77
N THR A 24 8.69 0.24 0.43
CA THR A 24 8.43 -1.18 0.73
C THR A 24 7.26 -1.71 -0.12
N ILE A 25 6.18 -0.94 -0.26
CA ILE A 25 5.02 -1.32 -1.08
C ILE A 25 5.39 -1.35 -2.58
N GLU A 26 6.19 -0.39 -3.06
CA GLU A 26 6.71 -0.42 -4.44
C GLU A 26 7.59 -1.66 -4.70
N SER A 27 8.39 -2.07 -3.72
CA SER A 27 9.19 -3.30 -3.80
C SER A 27 8.30 -4.55 -3.88
N VAL A 28 7.23 -4.61 -3.09
CA VAL A 28 6.26 -5.70 -3.12
C VAL A 28 5.56 -5.79 -4.48
N PHE A 29 5.09 -4.67 -5.03
CA PHE A 29 4.47 -4.64 -6.37
C PHE A 29 5.44 -5.03 -7.48
N ARG A 30 6.71 -4.63 -7.36
CA ARG A 30 7.75 -5.05 -8.31
C ARG A 30 7.95 -6.57 -8.28
N LYS A 31 8.10 -7.17 -7.10
CA LYS A 31 8.22 -8.63 -6.95
C LYS A 31 7.03 -9.37 -7.54
N ARG A 32 5.81 -8.87 -7.29
CA ARG A 32 4.59 -9.43 -7.86
C ARG A 32 4.57 -9.33 -9.39
N GLY A 33 4.97 -8.19 -9.95
CA GLY A 33 5.09 -7.98 -11.40
C GLY A 33 6.18 -8.85 -12.07
N GLU A 34 7.21 -9.22 -11.31
CA GLU A 34 8.24 -10.18 -11.71
C GLU A 34 7.77 -11.65 -11.58
N GLY A 35 6.54 -11.90 -11.14
CA GLY A 35 6.00 -13.25 -10.91
C GLY A 35 6.59 -13.96 -9.69
N LYS A 36 7.30 -13.24 -8.81
CA LYS A 36 7.85 -13.80 -7.57
C LYS A 36 6.74 -14.00 -6.54
N MET A 37 6.83 -15.08 -5.77
CA MET A 37 5.97 -15.27 -4.62
C MET A 37 6.27 -14.22 -3.55
N LEU A 38 5.20 -13.58 -3.07
CA LEU A 38 5.26 -12.71 -1.90
C LEU A 38 5.37 -13.57 -0.65
N THR A 39 6.21 -13.13 0.28
CA THR A 39 6.30 -13.71 1.61
C THR A 39 5.05 -13.36 2.42
N ARG A 40 4.78 -14.14 3.47
CA ARG A 40 3.69 -13.85 4.40
C ARG A 40 3.77 -12.44 4.99
N ALA A 41 4.98 -11.99 5.35
CA ALA A 41 5.20 -10.64 5.89
C ALA A 41 4.85 -9.54 4.89
N GLU A 42 5.11 -9.75 3.59
CA GLU A 42 4.75 -8.78 2.54
C GLU A 42 3.24 -8.71 2.30
N LEU A 43 2.54 -9.84 2.42
CA LEU A 43 1.08 -9.88 2.38
C LEU A 43 0.46 -9.18 3.60
N GLU A 44 0.96 -9.50 4.81
CA GLU A 44 0.50 -8.84 6.05
C GLU A 44 0.77 -7.33 6.04
N LEU A 45 1.88 -6.89 5.43
CA LEU A 45 2.17 -5.47 5.23
C LEU A 45 1.15 -4.81 4.29
N LEU A 46 0.81 -5.45 3.17
CA LEU A 46 -0.22 -4.94 2.25
C LEU A 46 -1.56 -4.77 2.96
N ASP A 47 -1.98 -5.78 3.72
CA ASP A 47 -3.24 -5.73 4.48
C ASP A 47 -3.22 -4.58 5.51
N THR A 48 -2.12 -4.44 6.26
CA THR A 48 -1.96 -3.38 7.26
C THR A 48 -2.06 -1.99 6.61
N VAL A 49 -1.44 -1.82 5.44
CA VAL A 49 -1.48 -0.56 4.70
C VAL A 49 -2.90 -0.24 4.22
N VAL A 50 -3.61 -1.20 3.66
CA VAL A 50 -4.99 -1.01 3.17
C VAL A 50 -5.91 -0.63 4.33
N ILE A 51 -5.87 -1.35 5.45
CA ILE A 51 -6.68 -1.05 6.64
C ILE A 51 -6.35 0.34 7.20
N SER A 52 -5.07 0.72 7.22
CA SER A 52 -4.64 2.03 7.71
C SER A 52 -5.18 3.17 6.84
N LEU A 53 -5.17 2.98 5.51
CA LEU A 53 -5.74 3.93 4.57
C LEU A 53 -7.26 4.07 4.72
N GLU A 54 -7.98 2.96 4.81
CA GLU A 54 -9.43 2.96 5.02
C GLU A 54 -9.82 3.71 6.29
N ARG A 55 -9.07 3.51 7.38
CA ARG A 55 -9.34 4.18 8.66
C ARG A 55 -9.17 5.70 8.57
N ILE A 56 -8.07 6.17 7.97
CA ILE A 56 -7.82 7.62 7.78
C ILE A 56 -8.92 8.25 6.91
N GLU A 57 -9.42 7.52 5.92
CA GLU A 57 -10.48 8.00 5.03
C GLU A 57 -11.83 8.04 5.72
N CYS A 58 -12.17 7.01 6.49
CA CYS A 58 -13.38 6.99 7.31
C CYS A 58 -13.39 8.13 8.33
N ASP A 59 -12.28 8.36 9.04
CA ASP A 59 -12.15 9.44 10.04
C ASP A 59 -12.31 10.84 9.43
N ARG A 60 -12.02 11.02 8.13
CA ARG A 60 -12.20 12.28 7.41
C ARG A 60 -13.64 12.56 6.98
N VAL A 61 -14.48 11.54 6.84
CA VAL A 61 -15.89 11.69 6.45
C VAL A 61 -16.78 11.93 7.66
N THR A 62 -16.37 11.43 8.83
CA THR A 62 -17.11 11.52 10.08
C THR A 62 -16.80 12.77 10.91
N ALA A 63 -15.73 13.50 10.56
CA ALA A 63 -15.36 14.80 11.13
C ALA A 63 -15.96 15.97 10.33
#